data_AF-A0A9E5AFJ0-F1
#
_entry.id   AF-A0A9E5AFJ0-F1
#
_cell.length_a   1.000
_cell.length_b   1.000
_cell.length_c   1.000
_cell.angle_alpha   90.00
_cell.angle_beta   90.00
_cell.angle_gamma   90.00
#
_symmetry.space_group_name_H-M   'P 1'
#
loop_
_entity.id
_entity.type
_entity.pdbx_description
1 polymer ?
#
loop_
_entity_poly.entity_id
_entity_poly.type
_entity_poly.pdbx_seq_one_letter_code
_entity_poly.pdbx_strand_id
1 'polypeptide(L)'
;MSCSTTRASCTWVSLRPAAALTAKEQMQTNYHGAIRTLQAVLPAMRAPESGLIINTSPLVGQISPPFFSTYSATKQALAGYTQGLRYEVSPFGN
;
A
#
# COMPACT_ATOMS: atom_id res chain seq x y z
N MET A 1 9.76 -16.82 31.52
CA MET A 1 8.64 -17.33 30.69
C MET A 1 7.33 -17.00 31.39
N SER A 2 6.73 -15.85 31.08
CA SER A 2 5.39 -15.49 31.57
C SER A 2 4.46 -15.55 30.37
N CYS A 3 3.65 -16.60 30.29
CA CYS A 3 2.60 -16.74 29.28
C CYS A 3 1.37 -16.02 29.84
N SER A 4 1.21 -14.74 29.50
CA SER A 4 -0.01 -13.99 29.78
C SER A 4 -1.10 -14.46 28.83
N THR A 5 -1.90 -15.44 29.27
CA THR A 5 -3.13 -15.84 28.59
C THR A 5 -4.20 -14.77 28.80
N THR A 6 -4.12 -13.69 28.03
CA THR A 6 -5.17 -12.67 28.02
C THR A 6 -6.40 -13.26 27.35
N ARG A 7 -7.48 -13.38 28.13
CA ARG A 7 -8.79 -13.91 27.72
C ARG A 7 -9.25 -13.21 26.44
N ALA A 8 -9.52 -13.97 25.39
CA ALA A 8 -9.98 -13.51 24.09
C ALA A 8 -11.45 -13.03 24.15
N SER A 9 -11.72 -11.96 24.88
CA SER A 9 -12.95 -11.18 24.80
C SER A 9 -12.65 -9.88 24.04
N CYS A 10 -12.20 -10.01 22.80
CA CYS A 10 -12.00 -8.89 21.89
C CYS A 10 -12.68 -9.24 20.58
N THR A 11 -13.60 -8.41 20.13
CA THR A 11 -14.26 -8.49 18.84
C THR A 11 -13.19 -8.41 17.74
N TRP A 12 -12.67 -9.57 17.31
CA TRP A 12 -11.61 -9.71 16.32
C TRP A 12 -12.11 -9.41 14.90
N VAL A 13 -12.61 -8.18 14.68
CA VAL A 13 -13.17 -7.73 13.39
C VAL A 13 -12.16 -7.92 12.25
N SER A 14 -10.88 -7.64 12.49
CA SER A 14 -9.79 -7.75 11.51
C SER A 14 -9.30 -9.17 11.22
N LEU A 15 -9.62 -10.16 12.06
CA LEU A 15 -9.18 -11.57 11.92
C LEU A 15 -10.30 -12.50 11.44
N ARG A 16 -11.45 -11.93 11.03
CA ARG A 16 -12.53 -12.71 10.41
C ARG A 16 -12.12 -13.21 9.03
N PRO A 17 -12.57 -14.40 8.59
CA PRO A 17 -12.31 -14.90 7.23
C PRO A 17 -12.75 -13.94 6.12
N ALA A 18 -13.89 -13.24 6.33
CA ALA A 18 -14.37 -12.21 5.41
C ALA A 18 -13.37 -11.04 5.24
N ALA A 19 -12.64 -10.68 6.31
CA ALA A 19 -11.63 -9.63 6.25
C ALA A 19 -10.43 -10.03 5.37
N ALA A 20 -10.11 -11.32 5.25
CA ALA A 20 -9.03 -11.80 4.39
C ALA A 20 -9.39 -11.71 2.88
N LEU A 21 -10.66 -11.98 2.54
CA LEU A 21 -11.15 -11.79 1.17
C LEU A 21 -11.14 -10.31 0.78
N THR A 22 -11.69 -9.46 1.64
CA THR A 22 -11.66 -8.00 1.43
C THR A 22 -10.23 -7.45 1.40
N ALA A 23 -9.30 -8.00 2.19
CA ALA A 23 -7.89 -7.61 2.16
C ALA A 23 -7.24 -7.92 0.80
N LYS A 24 -7.55 -9.08 0.21
CA LYS A 24 -7.05 -9.44 -1.12
C LYS A 24 -7.58 -8.47 -2.18
N GLU A 25 -8.86 -8.15 -2.15
CA GLU A 25 -9.49 -7.20 -3.09
C GLU A 25 -8.93 -5.78 -2.93
N GLN A 26 -8.73 -5.33 -1.68
CA GLN A 26 -8.10 -4.05 -1.36
C GLN A 26 -6.67 -4.00 -1.93
N MET A 27 -5.89 -5.06 -1.78
CA MET A 27 -4.52 -5.13 -2.32
C MET A 27 -4.51 -5.10 -3.85
N GLN A 28 -5.40 -5.85 -4.50
CA GLN A 28 -5.49 -5.87 -5.96
C GLN A 28 -5.83 -4.50 -6.54
N THR A 29 -6.70 -3.75 -5.87
CA THR A 29 -7.15 -2.43 -6.33
C THR A 29 -6.14 -1.35 -6.00
N ASN A 30 -5.78 -1.21 -4.72
CA ASN A 30 -5.01 -0.05 -4.25
C ASN A 30 -3.51 -0.16 -4.53
N TYR A 31 -2.96 -1.37 -4.54
CA TYR A 31 -1.52 -1.59 -4.71
C TYR A 31 -1.21 -2.07 -6.12
N HIS A 32 -1.74 -3.22 -6.54
CA HIS A 32 -1.46 -3.73 -7.88
C HIS A 32 -2.08 -2.87 -8.98
N GLY A 33 -3.25 -2.26 -8.74
CA GLY A 33 -3.84 -1.30 -9.67
C GLY A 33 -2.92 -0.12 -9.93
N ALA A 34 -2.36 0.46 -8.87
CA ALA A 34 -1.40 1.55 -8.97
C ALA A 34 -0.14 1.12 -9.76
N ILE A 35 0.44 -0.06 -9.46
CA ILE A 35 1.60 -0.58 -10.20
C ILE A 35 1.29 -0.70 -11.70
N ARG A 36 0.14 -1.25 -12.07
CA ARG A 36 -0.25 -1.40 -13.48
C ARG A 36 -0.39 -0.04 -14.17
N THR A 37 -0.98 0.95 -13.50
CA THR A 37 -1.05 2.31 -14.05
C THR A 37 0.33 2.94 -14.22
N LEU A 38 1.23 2.74 -13.25
CA LEU A 38 2.60 3.25 -13.33
C LEU A 38 3.34 2.60 -14.50
N GLN A 39 3.26 1.27 -14.64
CA GLN A 39 3.86 0.55 -15.76
C GLN A 39 3.34 1.01 -17.13
N ALA A 40 2.06 1.37 -17.22
CA ALA A 40 1.47 1.85 -18.47
C ALA A 40 1.88 3.30 -18.79
N VAL A 41 2.05 4.15 -17.78
CA VAL A 41 2.33 5.59 -17.97
C VAL A 41 3.83 5.88 -18.06
N LEU A 42 4.68 5.11 -17.37
CA LEU A 42 6.14 5.30 -17.34
C LEU A 42 6.79 5.37 -18.74
N PRO A 43 6.44 4.51 -19.73
CA PRO A 43 7.00 4.61 -21.07
C PRO A 43 6.67 5.94 -21.77
N ALA A 44 5.45 6.47 -21.56
CA ALA A 44 5.02 7.73 -22.14
C ALA A 44 5.69 8.94 -21.48
N MET A 45 5.98 8.87 -20.18
CA MET A 45 6.71 9.92 -19.45
C MET A 45 8.21 9.93 -19.77
N ARG A 46 8.76 8.80 -20.21
CA ARG A 46 10.17 8.68 -20.59
C ARG A 46 10.50 9.41 -21.90
N ALA A 47 9.57 9.48 -22.85
CA ALA A 47 9.80 10.11 -24.15
C ALA A 47 10.13 11.61 -24.07
N PRO A 48 9.42 12.44 -23.27
CA PRO A 48 9.79 13.83 -23.03
C PRO A 48 10.77 14.04 -21.86
N GLU A 49 11.31 12.96 -21.25
CA GLU A 49 12.12 13.01 -20.00
C GLU A 49 11.49 13.85 -18.88
N SER A 50 10.16 13.93 -18.87
CA SER A 50 9.43 14.85 -18.00
C SER A 50 8.10 14.26 -17.59
N GLY A 51 7.87 14.24 -16.28
CA GLY A 51 6.55 13.98 -15.74
C GLY A 51 6.57 13.74 -14.23
N LEU A 52 5.44 14.02 -13.59
CA LEU A 52 5.28 13.95 -12.14
C LEU A 52 4.24 12.90 -11.76
N ILE A 53 4.65 11.91 -10.96
CA ILE A 53 3.76 10.89 -10.40
C ILE A 53 3.52 11.23 -8.93
N ILE A 54 2.25 11.44 -8.55
CA ILE A 54 1.85 11.68 -7.16
C ILE A 54 0.90 10.56 -6.72
N ASN A 55 1.37 9.72 -5.79
CA ASN A 55 0.53 8.71 -5.18
C ASN A 55 -0.11 9.26 -3.90
N THR A 56 -1.44 9.33 -3.86
CA THR A 56 -2.17 9.78 -2.67
C THR A 56 -2.18 8.70 -1.59
N SER A 57 -1.34 8.90 -0.57
CA SER A 57 -1.29 8.07 0.64
C SER A 57 -1.56 8.95 1.86
N PRO A 58 -2.69 8.76 2.57
CA PRO A 58 -2.99 9.54 3.78
C PRO A 58 -2.05 9.15 4.94
N LEU A 59 -2.08 9.93 6.03
CA LEU A 59 -1.36 9.68 7.30
C LEU A 59 -1.60 8.26 7.89
N VAL A 60 -2.72 7.64 7.50
CA VAL A 60 -3.10 6.25 7.78
C VAL A 60 -2.17 5.21 7.10
N GLY A 61 -1.27 5.67 6.23
CA GLY A 61 -0.13 4.94 5.70
C GLY A 61 1.09 4.92 6.62
N GLN A 62 1.10 5.65 7.74
CA GLN A 62 2.17 5.60 8.75
C GLN A 62 1.67 5.07 10.10
N ILE A 63 0.38 5.26 10.39
CA ILE A 63 -0.29 4.78 11.60
C ILE A 63 -1.47 3.91 11.19
N SER A 64 -1.57 2.70 11.74
CA SER A 64 -2.68 1.77 11.47
C SER A 64 -3.71 1.85 12.60
N PRO A 65 -4.78 2.66 12.48
CA PRO A 65 -5.83 2.67 13.48
C PRO A 65 -6.55 1.32 13.51
N PRO A 66 -7.13 0.94 14.66
CA PRO A 66 -7.93 -0.28 14.74
C PRO A 66 -9.04 -0.25 13.68
N PHE A 67 -9.42 -1.43 13.17
CA PHE A 67 -10.38 -1.64 12.08
C PHE A 67 -9.92 -1.33 10.64
N PHE A 68 -8.83 -0.59 10.45
CA PHE A 68 -8.29 -0.28 9.11
C PHE A 68 -6.99 -0.99 8.78
N SER A 69 -6.60 -2.00 9.56
CA SER A 69 -5.30 -2.68 9.46
C SER A 69 -5.00 -3.20 8.04
N THR A 70 -5.99 -3.79 7.35
CA THR A 70 -5.80 -4.33 5.99
C THR A 70 -5.65 -3.21 4.95
N TYR A 71 -6.44 -2.15 5.08
CA TYR A 71 -6.38 -0.97 4.22
C TYR A 71 -5.05 -0.20 4.39
N SER A 72 -4.65 0.05 5.65
CA SER A 72 -3.36 0.67 5.99
C SER A 72 -2.18 -0.11 5.42
N ALA A 73 -2.22 -1.46 5.45
CA ALA A 73 -1.19 -2.29 4.84
C ALA A 73 -1.04 -2.03 3.33
N THR A 74 -2.14 -1.88 2.59
CA THR A 74 -2.07 -1.59 1.13
C THR A 74 -1.42 -0.24 0.85
N LYS A 75 -1.67 0.77 1.69
CA LYS A 75 -1.10 2.11 1.52
C LYS A 75 0.37 2.17 1.93
N GLN A 76 0.77 1.43 2.96
CA GLN A 76 2.19 1.25 3.32
C GLN A 76 2.96 0.56 2.20
N ALA A 77 2.40 -0.50 1.62
CA ALA A 77 3.01 -1.19 0.48
C ALA A 77 3.22 -0.25 -0.72
N LEU A 78 2.21 0.59 -1.04
CA LEU A 78 2.32 1.57 -2.13
C LEU A 78 3.37 2.65 -1.84
N ALA A 79 3.47 3.14 -0.60
CA ALA A 79 4.48 4.12 -0.21
C ALA A 79 5.90 3.55 -0.36
N GLY A 80 6.13 2.34 0.13
CA GLY A 80 7.41 1.64 -0.03
C GLY A 80 7.78 1.40 -1.49
N TYR A 81 6.81 0.98 -2.31
CA TYR A 81 7.01 0.81 -3.75
C TYR A 81 7.37 2.13 -4.44
N THR A 82 6.67 3.22 -4.12
CA THR A 82 6.93 4.55 -4.70
C THR A 82 8.31 5.08 -4.33
N GLN A 83 8.74 4.83 -3.08
CA GLN A 83 10.07 5.23 -2.62
C GLN A 83 11.17 4.44 -3.34
N GLY A 84 11.01 3.13 -3.53
CA GLY A 84 11.92 2.33 -4.35
C GLY A 84 11.95 2.79 -5.80
N LEU A 85 10.78 2.98 -6.40
CA LEU A 85 10.62 3.44 -7.78
C LEU A 85 11.31 4.79 -7.99
N ARG A 86 11.26 5.71 -7.02
CA ARG A 86 11.96 7.00 -7.11
C ARG A 86 13.46 6.85 -7.37
N TYR A 87 14.13 5.88 -6.74
CA TYR A 87 15.55 5.62 -6.98
C TYR A 87 15.80 4.96 -8.34
N GLU A 88 14.86 4.14 -8.82
CA GLU A 88 14.96 3.51 -10.14
C GLU A 88 14.74 4.52 -11.27
N VAL A 89 13.85 5.51 -11.07
CA VAL A 89 13.54 6.53 -12.09
C VAL A 89 14.41 7.77 -12.00
N SER A 90 15.12 8.00 -10.89
CA SER A 90 15.97 9.19 -10.72
C SER A 90 17.03 9.40 -11.80
N PRO A 91 17.62 8.37 -12.46
CA PRO A 91 18.56 8.60 -13.55
C PRO A 91 17.92 9.09 -14.86
N PHE A 92 16.58 8.99 -14.99
CA PHE A 92 15.86 9.28 -16.23
C PHE A 92 15.10 10.62 -16.22
N GLY A 93 15.16 11.37 -15.12
CA GLY A 93 14.61 12.71 -15.01
C GLY A 93 15.69 13.67 -14.54
N ASN A 94 15.90 14.76 -15.30
CA ASN A 94 16.76 15.88 -14.90
C ASN A 94 16.15 16.68 -13.75
#